data_AF-A0A7S2XAQ5-F1
#
_entry.id   AF-A0A7S2XAQ5-F1
#
_cell.length_a   1.000
_cell.length_b   1.000
_cell.length_c   1.000
_cell.angle_alpha   90.00
_cell.angle_beta   90.00
_cell.angle_gamma   90.00
#
_symmetry.space_group_name_H-M   'P 1'
#
loop_
_entity.id
_entity.type
_entity.pdbx_description
1 polymer ?
#
loop_
_entity_poly.entity_id
_entity_poly.type
_entity_poly.pdbx_seq_one_letter_code
_entity_poly.pdbx_strand_id
1 'polypeptide(L)'
;KRMPPTAPAARVRALPEMTAPKASRGWERYKMAKGGETIGPSVEDIYWNLLSLAIASVVWVAGYPIHTATTSTPGWVAAVFVRNLVLMGSIFQGFHWAMYESGFRTFFTKFNPKMPKEDEMQRDRRYTMLSLLINSAMECIMIHAWASGSVAYQKCILDAPFTVLVMLILSPFFREVHFVIYHRILHIQPLFKWFHAHHHLSYNPSPWSGLSMHPVESTTYFTGPILPCLFFKTHPIVFLFANVHAQIAS
;
A
#
# COMPACT_ATOMS: atom_id res chain seq x y z
N LYS A 1 -67.37 31.09 -11.36
CA LYS A 1 -66.20 30.51 -10.65
C LYS A 1 -64.99 30.59 -11.57
N ARG A 2 -64.08 31.55 -11.35
CA ARG A 2 -62.87 31.75 -12.18
C ARG A 2 -61.78 30.76 -11.73
N MET A 3 -61.13 30.08 -12.67
CA MET A 3 -59.96 29.24 -12.38
C MET A 3 -58.77 30.11 -11.91
N PRO A 4 -57.90 29.61 -11.01
CA PRO A 4 -56.70 30.31 -10.61
C PRO A 4 -55.63 30.29 -11.72
N PRO A 5 -54.73 31.29 -11.77
CA PRO A 5 -53.68 31.36 -12.79
C PRO A 5 -52.60 30.28 -12.57
N THR A 6 -52.08 29.74 -13.66
CA THR A 6 -50.99 28.75 -13.68
C THR A 6 -49.68 29.37 -13.19
N ALA A 7 -48.96 28.65 -12.34
CA ALA A 7 -47.67 29.07 -11.78
C ALA A 7 -46.60 29.21 -12.89
N PRO A 8 -45.67 30.18 -12.81
CA PRO A 8 -44.63 30.35 -13.81
C PRO A 8 -43.63 29.18 -13.75
N ALA A 9 -43.27 28.65 -14.92
CA ALA A 9 -42.26 27.61 -15.06
C ALA A 9 -40.94 28.03 -14.40
N ALA A 10 -40.44 27.21 -13.48
CA ALA A 10 -39.17 27.44 -12.81
C ALA A 10 -38.04 27.49 -13.85
N ARG A 11 -37.39 28.65 -14.00
CA ARG A 11 -36.13 28.76 -14.72
C ARG A 11 -35.10 27.89 -14.02
N VAL A 12 -34.68 26.80 -14.66
CA VAL A 12 -33.50 26.05 -14.27
C VAL A 12 -32.31 27.00 -14.39
N ARG A 13 -31.81 27.47 -13.24
CA ARG A 13 -30.56 28.23 -13.18
C ARG A 13 -29.45 27.26 -13.55
N ALA A 14 -28.78 27.49 -14.69
CA ALA A 14 -27.58 26.73 -15.04
C ALA A 14 -26.62 26.75 -13.84
N LEU A 15 -26.18 25.57 -13.42
CA LEU A 15 -25.14 25.44 -12.40
C LEU A 15 -23.90 26.18 -12.92
N PRO A 16 -23.23 27.00 -12.09
CA PRO A 16 -21.99 27.63 -12.50
C PRO A 16 -21.01 26.53 -12.92
N GLU A 17 -20.36 26.69 -14.08
CA GLU A 17 -19.24 25.83 -14.46
C GLU A 17 -18.28 25.76 -13.27
N MET A 18 -18.16 24.55 -12.70
CA MET A 18 -17.14 24.26 -11.70
C MET A 18 -15.78 24.30 -12.40
N THR A 19 -15.25 25.52 -12.58
CA THR A 19 -13.84 25.69 -12.91
C THR A 19 -13.03 25.06 -11.78
N ALA A 20 -12.16 24.12 -12.14
CA ALA A 20 -11.35 23.34 -11.20
C ALA A 20 -10.70 24.25 -10.15
N PRO A 21 -10.66 23.85 -8.87
CA PRO A 21 -10.18 24.70 -7.79
C PRO A 21 -8.76 25.19 -8.07
N LYS A 22 -8.48 26.47 -7.75
CA LYS A 22 -7.17 27.15 -7.91
C LYS A 22 -5.96 26.38 -7.37
N ALA A 23 -6.17 25.39 -6.49
CA ALA A 23 -5.15 24.46 -6.00
C ALA A 23 -4.42 23.69 -7.13
N SER A 24 -5.08 23.45 -8.28
CA SER A 24 -4.47 22.76 -9.42
C SER A 24 -3.33 23.56 -10.06
N ARG A 25 -3.42 24.90 -10.10
CA ARG A 25 -2.41 25.74 -10.79
C ARG A 25 -1.07 25.81 -10.06
N GLY A 26 -1.04 25.57 -8.76
CA GLY A 26 0.20 25.49 -7.97
C GLY A 26 0.90 24.15 -8.21
N TRP A 27 0.12 23.08 -8.19
CA TRP A 27 0.59 21.72 -8.48
C TRP A 27 1.10 21.57 -9.92
N GLU A 28 0.37 22.10 -10.90
CA GLU A 28 0.78 22.13 -12.30
C GLU A 28 2.09 22.92 -12.50
N ARG A 29 2.26 24.07 -11.83
CA ARG A 29 3.49 24.86 -11.90
C ARG A 29 4.68 24.18 -11.23
N TYR A 30 4.46 23.51 -10.09
CA TYR A 30 5.48 22.71 -9.42
C TYR A 30 5.93 21.52 -10.31
N LYS A 31 4.97 20.81 -10.92
CA LYS A 31 5.25 19.72 -11.87
C LYS A 31 6.04 20.18 -13.10
N MET A 32 5.65 21.31 -13.69
CA MET A 32 6.33 21.91 -14.85
C MET A 32 7.75 22.38 -14.49
N ALA A 33 7.95 22.92 -13.28
CA ALA A 33 9.27 23.37 -12.81
C ALA A 33 10.25 22.21 -12.51
N LYS A 34 9.73 21.00 -12.25
CA LYS A 34 10.51 19.79 -11.96
C LYS A 34 10.73 18.86 -13.17
N GLY A 35 10.33 19.28 -14.38
CA GLY A 35 10.71 18.57 -15.61
C GLY A 35 9.65 17.63 -16.21
N GLY A 36 8.36 17.83 -15.92
CA GLY A 36 7.27 17.05 -16.53
C GLY A 36 7.22 15.60 -16.07
N GLU A 37 6.06 14.96 -16.26
CA GLU A 37 5.85 13.56 -15.90
C GLU A 37 6.66 12.67 -16.85
N THR A 38 7.70 12.01 -16.33
CA THR A 38 8.38 10.93 -17.06
C THR A 38 7.41 9.78 -17.25
N ILE A 39 7.22 9.33 -18.50
CA ILE A 39 6.47 8.10 -18.79
C ILE A 39 7.37 6.91 -18.45
N GLY A 40 7.28 6.43 -17.21
CA GLY A 40 8.08 5.31 -16.68
C GLY A 40 8.35 5.45 -15.18
N PRO A 41 8.88 4.39 -14.52
CA PRO A 41 9.23 4.45 -13.11
C PRO A 41 10.30 5.53 -12.90
N SER A 42 10.12 6.35 -11.87
CA SER A 42 11.12 7.32 -11.47
C SER A 42 12.38 6.63 -10.93
N VAL A 43 13.51 7.34 -10.88
CA VAL A 43 14.74 6.82 -10.25
C VAL A 43 14.47 6.44 -8.78
N GLU A 44 13.60 7.19 -8.11
CA GLU A 44 13.17 6.91 -6.74
C GLU A 44 12.40 5.58 -6.64
N ASP A 45 11.48 5.30 -7.57
CA ASP A 45 10.77 4.02 -7.62
C ASP A 45 11.74 2.85 -7.80
N ILE A 46 12.80 3.02 -8.58
CA ILE A 46 13.85 2.00 -8.74
C ILE A 46 14.56 1.75 -7.40
N TYR A 47 14.88 2.79 -6.63
CA TYR A 47 15.51 2.62 -5.31
C TYR A 47 14.60 1.87 -4.34
N TRP A 48 13.30 2.19 -4.30
CA TRP A 48 12.35 1.49 -3.44
C TRP A 48 12.16 0.03 -3.84
N ASN A 49 12.15 -0.27 -5.14
CA ASN A 49 12.13 -1.63 -5.65
C ASN A 49 13.39 -2.41 -5.21
N LEU A 50 14.59 -1.82 -5.41
CA LEU A 50 15.85 -2.48 -5.04
C LEU A 50 15.95 -2.69 -3.53
N LEU A 51 15.54 -1.71 -2.71
CA LEU A 51 15.49 -1.86 -1.26
C LEU A 51 14.55 -2.99 -0.84
N SER A 52 13.36 -3.05 -1.43
CA SER A 52 12.38 -4.09 -1.15
C SER A 52 12.89 -5.48 -1.53
N LEU A 53 13.59 -5.59 -2.67
CA LEU A 53 14.19 -6.84 -3.13
C LEU A 53 15.35 -7.27 -2.22
N ALA A 54 16.16 -6.32 -1.75
CA ALA A 54 17.24 -6.59 -0.81
C ALA A 54 16.69 -7.14 0.52
N ILE A 55 15.68 -6.47 1.08
CA ILE A 55 15.00 -6.92 2.31
C ILE A 55 14.36 -8.31 2.09
N ALA A 56 13.66 -8.51 0.97
CA ALA A 56 13.07 -9.80 0.63
C ALA A 56 14.11 -10.92 0.53
N SER A 57 15.29 -10.61 -0.03
CA SER A 57 16.41 -11.56 -0.13
C SER A 57 16.98 -11.91 1.24
N VAL A 58 17.12 -10.93 2.14
CA VAL A 58 17.54 -11.17 3.53
C VAL A 58 16.52 -12.05 4.24
N VAL A 59 15.22 -11.74 4.12
CA VAL A 59 14.14 -12.56 4.72
C VAL A 59 14.15 -13.98 4.18
N TRP A 60 14.40 -14.16 2.87
CA TRP A 60 14.50 -15.47 2.25
C TRP A 60 15.67 -16.29 2.81
N VAL A 61 16.88 -15.70 2.83
CA VAL A 61 18.11 -16.36 3.32
C VAL A 61 18.06 -16.63 4.82
N ALA A 62 17.36 -15.79 5.60
CA ALA A 62 17.17 -15.97 7.04
C ALA A 62 16.25 -17.14 7.42
N GLY A 63 15.77 -17.92 6.45
CA GLY A 63 15.01 -19.16 6.71
C GLY A 63 13.50 -18.97 6.58
N TYR A 64 13.03 -18.57 5.40
CA TYR A 64 11.60 -18.43 5.12
C TYR A 64 10.86 -19.78 5.36
N PRO A 65 9.79 -19.81 6.20
CA PRO A 65 9.39 -21.05 6.88
C PRO A 65 8.50 -21.99 6.07
N ILE A 66 8.68 -22.08 4.75
CA ILE A 66 7.86 -22.93 3.87
C ILE A 66 7.98 -24.42 4.26
N HIS A 67 9.17 -24.90 4.60
CA HIS A 67 9.39 -26.30 4.93
C HIS A 67 8.77 -26.75 6.26
N THR A 68 8.57 -25.81 7.18
CA THR A 68 7.97 -26.07 8.50
C THR A 68 6.47 -25.77 8.55
N ALA A 69 5.91 -25.12 7.52
CA ALA A 69 4.54 -24.61 7.55
C ALA A 69 3.43 -25.65 7.33
N THR A 70 3.77 -26.93 7.17
CA THR A 70 2.82 -28.07 7.28
C THR A 70 2.75 -28.67 8.68
N THR A 71 3.66 -28.29 9.58
CA THR A 71 3.70 -28.84 10.93
C THR A 71 2.60 -28.26 11.81
N SER A 72 2.12 -29.05 12.77
CA SER A 72 1.16 -28.61 13.79
C SER A 72 1.75 -27.62 14.80
N THR A 73 3.05 -27.35 14.74
CA THR A 73 3.72 -26.39 15.64
C THR A 73 3.57 -24.96 15.11
N PRO A 74 2.89 -24.05 15.83
CA PRO A 74 2.61 -22.69 15.36
C PRO A 74 3.82 -21.73 15.43
N GLY A 75 5.01 -22.21 15.81
CA GLY A 75 6.19 -21.36 16.01
C GLY A 75 6.59 -20.55 14.78
N TRP A 76 6.39 -21.10 13.58
CA TRP A 76 6.66 -20.39 12.33
C TRP A 76 5.70 -19.23 12.09
N VAL A 77 4.44 -19.34 12.50
CA VAL A 77 3.44 -18.26 12.41
C VAL A 77 3.89 -17.11 13.29
N ALA A 78 4.24 -17.39 14.55
CA ALA A 78 4.75 -16.38 15.46
C ALA A 78 6.02 -15.70 14.92
N ALA A 79 6.92 -16.46 14.30
CA ALA A 79 8.13 -15.92 13.68
C ALA A 79 7.82 -14.93 12.54
N VAL A 80 6.84 -15.23 11.68
CA VAL A 80 6.41 -14.31 10.60
C VAL A 80 5.83 -13.02 11.17
N PHE A 81 4.95 -13.12 12.18
CA PHE A 81 4.37 -11.96 12.84
C PHE A 81 5.45 -11.10 13.50
N VAL A 82 6.32 -11.69 14.32
CA VAL A 82 7.40 -10.96 14.99
C VAL A 82 8.32 -10.30 13.97
N ARG A 83 8.73 -11.02 12.92
CA ARG A 83 9.58 -10.48 11.85
C ARG A 83 8.94 -9.26 11.19
N ASN A 84 7.68 -9.34 10.76
CA ASN A 84 7.01 -8.24 10.07
C ASN A 84 6.80 -7.03 10.99
N LEU A 85 6.37 -7.26 12.24
CA LEU A 85 6.17 -6.17 13.20
C LEU A 85 7.49 -5.48 13.56
N VAL A 86 8.55 -6.23 13.81
CA VAL A 86 9.87 -5.65 14.15
C VAL A 86 10.46 -4.95 12.95
N LEU A 87 10.50 -5.59 11.78
CA LEU A 87 11.09 -5.03 10.58
C LEU A 87 10.36 -3.75 10.15
N MET A 88 9.04 -3.83 9.94
CA MET A 88 8.27 -2.69 9.44
C MET A 88 8.04 -1.64 10.52
N GLY A 89 7.79 -2.05 11.76
CA GLY A 89 7.70 -1.11 12.88
C GLY A 89 8.98 -0.31 13.07
N SER A 90 10.16 -0.92 12.91
CA SER A 90 11.44 -0.21 12.98
C SER A 90 11.64 0.74 11.79
N ILE A 91 11.21 0.35 10.59
CA ILE A 91 11.28 1.23 9.40
C ILE A 91 10.38 2.46 9.60
N PHE A 92 9.11 2.27 9.95
CA PHE A 92 8.18 3.37 10.18
C PHE A 92 8.62 4.27 11.36
N GLN A 93 9.10 3.67 12.44
CA GLN A 93 9.60 4.44 13.58
C GLN A 93 10.90 5.17 13.23
N GLY A 94 11.78 4.58 12.43
CA GLY A 94 13.00 5.21 11.94
C GLY A 94 12.70 6.44 11.07
N PHE A 95 11.74 6.32 10.14
CA PHE A 95 11.27 7.48 9.36
C PHE A 95 10.60 8.53 10.24
N HIS A 96 9.79 8.11 11.20
CA HIS A 96 9.18 9.04 12.15
C HIS A 96 10.25 9.82 12.91
N TRP A 97 11.20 9.13 13.52
CA TRP A 97 12.31 9.77 14.21
C TRP A 97 13.10 10.71 13.29
N ALA A 98 13.44 10.27 12.07
CA ALA A 98 14.19 11.07 11.10
C ALA A 98 13.46 12.37 10.72
N MET A 99 12.15 12.30 10.46
CA MET A 99 11.34 13.42 10.00
C MET A 99 10.87 14.37 11.12
N TYR A 100 10.86 13.92 12.38
CA TYR A 100 10.19 14.64 13.46
C TYR A 100 11.07 14.96 14.66
N GLU A 101 11.97 14.05 15.04
CA GLU A 101 12.68 14.09 16.33
C GLU A 101 14.19 14.30 16.16
N SER A 102 14.74 13.95 14.99
CA SER A 102 16.17 14.02 14.71
C SER A 102 16.60 15.34 14.07
N GLY A 103 17.90 15.59 14.03
CA GLY A 103 18.50 16.68 13.25
C GLY A 103 18.34 16.51 11.73
N PHE A 104 17.97 15.32 11.24
CA PHE A 104 17.74 15.08 9.81
C PHE A 104 16.43 15.68 9.28
N ARG A 105 15.56 16.19 10.16
CA ARG A 105 14.28 16.79 9.75
C ARG A 105 14.42 17.86 8.67
N THR A 106 15.54 18.57 8.64
CA THR A 106 15.84 19.62 7.65
C THR A 106 16.05 19.09 6.23
N PHE A 107 16.36 17.80 6.05
CA PHE A 107 16.46 17.16 4.74
C PHE A 107 15.09 16.79 4.15
N PHE A 108 14.03 16.76 4.96
CA PHE A 108 12.69 16.38 4.52
C PHE A 108 11.83 17.61 4.28
N THR A 109 11.22 17.69 3.09
CA THR A 109 10.26 18.74 2.78
C THR A 109 8.85 18.23 3.08
N LYS A 110 8.11 18.96 3.92
CA LYS A 110 6.72 18.63 4.23
C LYS A 110 5.75 19.38 3.35
N PHE A 111 4.71 18.69 2.88
CA PHE A 111 3.58 19.32 2.21
C PHE A 111 2.78 20.24 3.15
N ASN A 112 2.60 19.83 4.41
CA ASN A 112 1.94 20.62 5.44
C ASN A 112 3.00 21.14 6.44
N PRO A 113 3.12 22.47 6.65
CA PRO A 113 4.10 23.03 7.58
C PRO A 113 3.78 22.71 9.05
N LYS A 114 2.52 22.38 9.37
CA LYS A 114 2.13 22.00 10.73
C LYS A 114 2.54 20.56 11.03
N MET A 115 2.74 20.28 12.31
CA MET A 115 2.90 18.92 12.80
C MET A 115 1.55 18.20 12.79
N PRO A 116 1.50 16.89 12.47
CA PRO A 116 0.30 16.09 12.70
C PRO A 116 -0.05 16.14 14.19
N LYS A 117 -1.34 16.09 14.51
CA LYS A 117 -1.73 16.06 15.92
C LYS A 117 -1.40 14.68 16.52
N GLU A 118 -1.14 14.65 17.82
CA GLU A 118 -0.74 13.41 18.49
C GLU A 118 -1.85 12.34 18.44
N ASP A 119 -3.12 12.74 18.56
CA ASP A 119 -4.27 11.83 18.45
C ASP A 119 -4.38 11.17 17.07
N GLU A 120 -4.12 11.92 16.00
CA GLU A 120 -4.02 11.41 14.63
C GLU A 120 -2.83 10.46 14.49
N MET A 121 -1.66 10.82 14.98
CA MET A 121 -0.47 9.96 14.92
C MET A 121 -0.68 8.64 15.66
N GLN A 122 -1.32 8.67 16.84
CA GLN A 122 -1.61 7.46 17.61
C GLN A 122 -2.68 6.58 16.95
N ARG A 123 -3.66 7.19 16.26
CA ARG A 123 -4.58 6.44 15.40
C ARG A 123 -3.81 5.77 14.27
N ASP A 124 -3.00 6.53 13.55
CA ASP A 124 -2.29 6.03 12.36
C ASP A 124 -1.31 4.90 12.70
N ARG A 125 -0.59 5.01 13.83
CA ARG A 125 0.22 3.93 14.37
C ARG A 125 -0.60 2.67 14.66
N ARG A 126 -1.74 2.80 15.36
CA ARG A 126 -2.58 1.65 15.72
C ARG A 126 -3.12 0.91 14.49
N TYR A 127 -3.62 1.65 13.50
CA TYR A 127 -4.17 1.04 12.29
C TYR A 127 -3.07 0.50 11.37
N THR A 128 -1.91 1.15 11.26
CA THR A 128 -0.77 0.56 10.56
C THR A 128 -0.30 -0.74 11.22
N MET A 129 -0.22 -0.79 12.55
CA MET A 129 0.11 -2.04 13.25
C MET A 129 -0.93 -3.14 12.98
N LEU A 130 -2.22 -2.78 12.93
CA LEU A 130 -3.28 -3.72 12.56
C LEU A 130 -3.13 -4.21 11.10
N SER A 131 -2.81 -3.31 10.15
CA SER A 131 -2.52 -3.66 8.76
C SER A 131 -1.33 -4.61 8.64
N LEU A 132 -0.27 -4.41 9.43
CA LEU A 132 0.88 -5.32 9.47
C LEU A 132 0.52 -6.71 10.05
N LEU A 133 -0.39 -6.77 11.04
CA LEU A 133 -0.92 -8.04 11.55
C LEU A 133 -1.76 -8.76 10.49
N ILE A 134 -2.62 -8.03 9.77
CA ILE A 134 -3.42 -8.57 8.65
C ILE A 134 -2.50 -9.11 7.57
N ASN A 135 -1.49 -8.34 7.18
CA ASN A 135 -0.50 -8.79 6.20
C ASN A 135 0.22 -10.06 6.66
N SER A 136 0.63 -10.12 7.93
CA SER A 136 1.30 -11.30 8.49
C SER A 136 0.41 -12.54 8.47
N ALA A 137 -0.88 -12.38 8.75
CA ALA A 137 -1.86 -13.46 8.63
C ALA A 137 -2.00 -13.94 7.17
N MET A 138 -2.13 -13.00 6.23
CA MET A 138 -2.25 -13.30 4.79
C MET A 138 -0.99 -13.97 4.24
N GLU A 139 0.18 -13.53 4.66
CA GLU A 139 1.45 -14.17 4.37
C GLU A 139 1.50 -15.60 4.93
N CYS A 140 1.07 -15.83 6.17
CA CYS A 140 1.02 -17.16 6.73
C CYS A 140 0.09 -18.10 5.94
N ILE A 141 -1.06 -17.59 5.49
CA ILE A 141 -1.97 -18.34 4.61
C ILE A 141 -1.26 -18.73 3.31
N MET A 142 -0.54 -17.79 2.68
CA MET A 142 0.19 -18.07 1.44
C MET A 142 1.30 -19.10 1.65
N ILE A 143 2.09 -18.98 2.73
CA ILE A 143 3.13 -19.94 3.09
C ILE A 143 2.53 -21.33 3.29
N HIS A 144 1.44 -21.42 4.06
CA HIS A 144 0.76 -22.69 4.31
C HIS A 144 0.21 -23.29 3.01
N ALA A 145 -0.38 -22.48 2.13
CA ALA A 145 -0.90 -22.94 0.84
C ALA A 145 0.19 -23.51 -0.08
N TRP A 146 1.40 -22.94 -0.05
CA TRP A 146 2.56 -23.55 -0.72
C TRP A 146 3.04 -24.83 -0.05
N ALA A 147 3.13 -24.81 1.28
CA ALA A 147 3.65 -25.94 2.04
C ALA A 147 2.73 -27.17 1.96
N SER A 148 1.41 -26.96 1.97
CA SER A 148 0.38 -28.01 1.81
C SER A 148 0.26 -28.52 0.37
N GLY A 149 0.81 -27.80 -0.60
CA GLY A 149 0.65 -28.09 -2.03
C GLY A 149 -0.68 -27.59 -2.62
N SER A 150 -1.48 -26.83 -1.87
CA SER A 150 -2.72 -26.21 -2.39
C SER A 150 -2.46 -25.17 -3.49
N VAL A 151 -1.30 -24.50 -3.43
CA VAL A 151 -0.82 -23.60 -4.49
C VAL A 151 0.55 -24.08 -4.96
N ALA A 152 0.72 -24.25 -6.26
CA ALA A 152 2.00 -24.62 -6.85
C ALA A 152 2.98 -23.44 -6.82
N TYR A 153 4.24 -23.69 -6.49
CA TYR A 153 5.32 -22.71 -6.55
C TYR A 153 6.60 -23.33 -7.11
N GLN A 154 7.53 -22.46 -7.49
CA GLN A 154 8.85 -22.86 -7.95
C GLN A 154 9.81 -22.95 -6.75
N LYS A 155 10.41 -24.12 -6.53
CA LYS A 155 11.28 -24.38 -5.37
C LYS A 155 12.70 -23.86 -5.59
N CYS A 156 13.23 -23.96 -6.81
CA CYS A 156 14.55 -23.47 -7.16
C CYS A 156 14.44 -22.37 -8.23
N ILE A 157 15.06 -21.21 -8.00
CA ILE A 157 15.07 -20.09 -8.97
C ILE A 157 15.58 -20.53 -10.35
N LEU A 158 16.53 -21.46 -10.40
CA LEU A 158 17.15 -21.94 -11.63
C LEU A 158 16.24 -22.81 -12.50
N ASP A 159 15.11 -23.30 -11.96
CA ASP A 159 14.14 -24.08 -12.75
C ASP A 159 13.46 -23.25 -13.85
N ALA A 160 13.28 -21.95 -13.60
CA ALA A 160 12.67 -20.98 -14.51
C ALA A 160 13.13 -19.54 -14.20
N PRO A 161 14.43 -19.22 -14.37
CA PRO A 161 15.01 -17.95 -13.94
C PRO A 161 14.41 -16.76 -14.71
N PHE A 162 14.06 -16.95 -15.98
CA PHE A 162 13.42 -15.90 -16.78
C PHE A 162 12.01 -15.57 -16.27
N THR A 163 11.23 -16.57 -15.86
CA THR A 163 9.92 -16.35 -15.25
C THR A 163 10.05 -15.56 -13.95
N VAL A 164 11.01 -15.92 -13.10
CA VAL A 164 11.26 -15.18 -11.85
C VAL A 164 11.64 -13.73 -12.15
N LEU A 165 12.57 -13.49 -13.08
CA LEU A 165 13.00 -12.15 -13.48
C LEU A 165 11.85 -11.30 -14.02
N VAL A 166 11.06 -11.85 -14.96
CA VAL A 166 9.90 -11.15 -15.53
C VAL A 166 8.89 -10.82 -14.44
N MET A 167 8.61 -11.75 -13.53
CA MET A 167 7.66 -11.52 -12.45
C MET A 167 8.17 -10.48 -11.44
N LEU A 168 9.48 -10.44 -11.12
CA LEU A 168 10.06 -9.36 -10.31
C LEU A 168 9.89 -7.99 -10.99
N ILE A 169 10.04 -7.91 -12.31
CA ILE A 169 9.86 -6.66 -13.05
C ILE A 169 8.39 -6.27 -13.13
N LEU A 170 7.47 -7.23 -13.33
CA LEU A 170 6.04 -6.96 -13.50
C LEU A 170 5.29 -6.75 -12.18
N SER A 171 5.78 -7.30 -11.06
CA SER A 171 5.12 -7.19 -9.75
C SER A 171 4.80 -5.74 -9.32
N PRO A 172 5.70 -4.74 -9.46
CA PRO A 172 5.39 -3.36 -9.13
C PRO A 172 4.28 -2.80 -10.02
N PHE A 173 4.32 -3.05 -11.33
CA PHE A 173 3.27 -2.59 -12.26
C PHE A 173 1.92 -3.22 -11.95
N PHE A 174 1.89 -4.53 -11.66
CA PHE A 174 0.67 -5.21 -11.27
C PHE A 174 0.09 -4.57 -10.00
N ARG A 175 0.93 -4.28 -9.01
CA ARG A 175 0.49 -3.62 -7.77
C ARG A 175 -0.10 -2.24 -8.05
N GLU A 176 0.53 -1.42 -8.89
CA GLU A 176 0.00 -0.09 -9.23
C GLU A 176 -1.37 -0.18 -9.90
N VAL A 177 -1.53 -1.09 -10.87
CA VAL A 177 -2.82 -1.34 -11.53
C VAL A 177 -3.85 -1.84 -10.52
N HIS A 178 -3.49 -2.81 -9.70
CA HIS A 178 -4.33 -3.35 -8.63
C HIS A 178 -4.76 -2.24 -7.67
N PHE A 179 -3.82 -1.40 -7.21
CA PHE A 179 -4.06 -0.28 -6.31
C PHE A 179 -5.06 0.72 -6.89
N VAL A 180 -4.81 1.19 -8.12
CA VAL A 180 -5.71 2.14 -8.79
C VAL A 180 -7.12 1.57 -8.93
N ILE A 181 -7.27 0.29 -9.25
CA ILE A 181 -8.59 -0.34 -9.40
C ILE A 181 -9.32 -0.41 -8.06
N TYR A 182 -8.74 -1.06 -7.05
CA TYR A 182 -9.46 -1.25 -5.78
C TYR A 182 -9.69 0.08 -5.07
N HIS A 183 -8.73 1.01 -5.12
CA HIS A 183 -8.84 2.33 -4.52
C HIS A 183 -10.01 3.10 -5.16
N ARG A 184 -10.15 3.10 -6.49
CA ARG A 184 -11.31 3.73 -7.17
C ARG A 184 -12.64 3.10 -6.76
N ILE A 185 -12.68 1.78 -6.58
CA ILE A 185 -13.88 1.08 -6.10
C ILE A 185 -14.22 1.51 -4.67
N LEU A 186 -13.22 1.66 -3.79
CA LEU A 186 -13.41 2.13 -2.43
C LEU A 186 -13.92 3.58 -2.34
N HIS A 187 -13.74 4.40 -3.37
CA HIS A 187 -14.32 5.74 -3.44
C HIS A 187 -15.81 5.77 -3.82
N ILE A 188 -16.43 4.63 -4.14
CA ILE A 188 -17.88 4.54 -4.35
C ILE A 188 -18.59 4.70 -3.00
N GLN A 189 -19.61 5.56 -2.94
CA GLN A 189 -20.18 6.14 -1.71
C GLN A 189 -20.40 5.18 -0.50
N PRO A 190 -21.03 3.99 -0.62
CA PRO A 190 -21.16 3.07 0.51
C PRO A 190 -19.82 2.51 0.99
N LEU A 191 -18.93 2.11 0.06
CA LEU A 191 -17.61 1.58 0.39
C LEU A 191 -16.71 2.67 0.99
N PHE A 192 -16.83 3.90 0.48
CA PHE A 192 -16.11 5.03 1.04
C PHE A 192 -16.50 5.23 2.50
N LYS A 193 -17.81 5.36 2.77
CA LYS A 193 -18.30 5.61 4.12
C LYS A 193 -17.90 4.51 5.11
N TRP A 194 -17.93 3.24 4.69
CA TRP A 194 -17.70 2.11 5.59
C TRP A 194 -16.23 1.74 5.76
N PHE A 195 -15.44 1.82 4.69
CA PHE A 195 -14.09 1.23 4.69
C PHE A 195 -12.99 2.25 4.39
N HIS A 196 -13.24 3.26 3.55
CA HIS A 196 -12.17 4.15 3.10
C HIS A 196 -12.10 5.50 3.83
N ALA A 197 -13.22 5.97 4.39
CA ALA A 197 -13.31 7.26 5.07
C ALA A 197 -12.30 7.39 6.22
N HIS A 198 -11.99 6.26 6.89
CA HIS A 198 -10.98 6.20 7.93
C HIS A 198 -9.59 6.60 7.42
N HIS A 199 -9.17 6.06 6.27
CA HIS A 199 -7.87 6.35 5.67
C HIS A 199 -7.71 7.85 5.33
N HIS A 200 -8.81 8.51 4.94
CA HIS A 200 -8.84 9.95 4.67
C HIS A 200 -8.86 10.84 5.92
N LEU A 201 -8.90 10.29 7.14
CA LEU A 201 -8.79 11.09 8.36
C LEU A 201 -7.36 11.59 8.61
N SER A 202 -6.36 11.10 7.88
CA SER A 202 -4.96 11.52 7.97
C SER A 202 -4.66 12.71 7.05
N TYR A 203 -5.27 13.86 7.33
CA TYR A 203 -5.10 15.08 6.52
C TYR A 203 -3.68 15.68 6.59
N ASN A 204 -2.90 15.30 7.61
CA ASN A 204 -1.47 15.61 7.72
C ASN A 204 -0.68 14.31 7.78
N PRO A 205 -0.40 13.68 6.62
CA PRO A 205 0.17 12.34 6.58
C PRO A 205 1.52 12.27 7.27
N SER A 206 1.72 11.18 8.00
CA SER A 206 2.97 10.82 8.67
C SER A 206 3.50 9.52 8.05
N PRO A 207 4.73 9.07 8.37
CA PRO A 207 5.21 7.76 7.93
C PRO A 207 4.22 6.62 8.24
N TRP A 208 3.42 6.77 9.30
CA TRP A 208 2.44 5.77 9.71
C TRP A 208 1.09 5.88 8.99
N SER A 209 0.83 6.92 8.18
CA SER A 209 -0.50 7.12 7.60
C SER A 209 -0.75 6.24 6.37
N GLY A 210 0.29 5.85 5.63
CA GLY A 210 0.13 5.12 4.37
C GLY A 210 -0.57 3.76 4.54
N LEU A 211 -0.29 3.04 5.63
CA LEU A 211 -0.98 1.78 5.98
C LEU A 211 -2.05 1.94 7.05
N SER A 212 -2.40 3.17 7.43
CA SER A 212 -3.48 3.44 8.39
C SER A 212 -4.82 3.32 7.68
N MET A 213 -5.28 2.08 7.50
CA MET A 213 -6.46 1.72 6.72
C MET A 213 -7.44 0.91 7.55
N HIS A 214 -8.71 0.91 7.16
CA HIS A 214 -9.67 -0.03 7.73
C HIS A 214 -9.23 -1.49 7.46
N PRO A 215 -9.51 -2.47 8.34
CA PRO A 215 -9.11 -3.86 8.13
C PRO A 215 -9.50 -4.43 6.75
N VAL A 216 -10.73 -4.15 6.29
CA VAL A 216 -11.20 -4.58 4.96
C VAL A 216 -10.37 -3.98 3.83
N GLU A 217 -10.01 -2.70 3.93
CA GLU A 217 -9.15 -2.04 2.96
C GLU A 217 -7.74 -2.63 2.99
N SER A 218 -7.18 -2.86 4.18
CA SER A 218 -5.87 -3.49 4.38
C SER A 218 -5.81 -4.90 3.78
N THR A 219 -6.82 -5.73 4.03
CA THR A 219 -6.94 -7.06 3.43
C THR A 219 -6.98 -6.97 1.92
N THR A 220 -7.74 -6.02 1.36
CA THR A 220 -7.82 -5.82 -0.10
C THR A 220 -6.47 -5.38 -0.67
N TYR A 221 -5.81 -4.41 -0.02
CA TYR A 221 -4.47 -3.92 -0.40
C TYR A 221 -3.44 -5.05 -0.49
N PHE A 222 -3.36 -5.90 0.54
CA PHE A 222 -2.41 -7.02 0.59
C PHE A 222 -2.78 -8.23 -0.29
N THR A 223 -3.91 -8.20 -1.02
CA THR A 223 -4.11 -9.16 -2.12
C THR A 223 -3.19 -8.91 -3.31
N GLY A 224 -2.68 -7.69 -3.49
CA GLY A 224 -1.79 -7.32 -4.59
C GLY A 224 -0.55 -8.22 -4.73
N PRO A 225 0.23 -8.46 -3.65
CA PRO A 225 1.35 -9.40 -3.65
C PRO A 225 0.94 -10.88 -3.85
N ILE A 226 -0.27 -11.26 -3.45
CA ILE A 226 -0.75 -12.64 -3.44
C ILE A 226 -1.26 -13.07 -4.82
N LEU A 227 -2.06 -12.23 -5.48
CA LEU A 227 -2.76 -12.60 -6.71
C LEU A 227 -1.83 -13.14 -7.81
N PRO A 228 -0.68 -12.51 -8.14
CA PRO A 228 0.24 -13.06 -9.14
C PRO A 228 0.73 -14.47 -8.78
N CYS A 229 0.89 -14.76 -7.49
CA CYS A 229 1.38 -16.06 -7.02
C CYS A 229 0.29 -17.15 -7.00
N LEU A 230 -0.99 -16.77 -7.09
CA LEU A 230 -2.10 -17.70 -7.27
C LEU A 230 -2.27 -18.12 -8.73
N PHE A 231 -2.02 -17.20 -9.67
CA PHE A 231 -2.20 -17.45 -11.10
C PHE A 231 -0.94 -17.99 -11.78
N PHE A 232 0.24 -17.68 -11.25
CA PHE A 232 1.51 -18.07 -11.84
C PHE A 232 2.36 -18.85 -10.85
N LYS A 233 2.88 -20.00 -11.31
CA LYS A 233 3.89 -20.76 -10.56
C LYS A 233 5.20 -19.98 -10.58
N THR A 234 5.45 -19.22 -9.52
CA THR A 234 6.66 -18.40 -9.35
C THR A 234 7.44 -18.81 -8.10
N HIS A 235 8.68 -18.34 -7.98
CA HIS A 235 9.49 -18.55 -6.79
C HIS A 235 9.01 -17.62 -5.66
N PRO A 236 8.94 -18.06 -4.38
CA PRO A 236 8.42 -17.26 -3.27
C PRO A 236 9.13 -15.91 -3.05
N ILE A 237 10.34 -15.75 -3.57
CA ILE A 237 11.05 -14.46 -3.57
C ILE A 237 10.25 -13.35 -4.25
N VAL A 238 9.45 -13.67 -5.27
CA VAL A 238 8.61 -12.69 -5.99
C VAL A 238 7.51 -12.17 -5.08
N PHE A 239 6.85 -13.08 -4.34
CA PHE A 239 5.88 -12.69 -3.31
C PHE A 239 6.53 -11.85 -2.23
N LEU A 240 7.67 -12.30 -1.67
CA LEU A 240 8.37 -11.56 -0.62
C LEU A 240 8.74 -10.16 -1.07
N PHE A 241 9.26 -10.01 -2.28
CA PHE A 241 9.57 -8.72 -2.89
C PHE A 241 8.32 -7.84 -2.98
N ALA A 242 7.24 -8.33 -3.58
CA ALA A 242 6.01 -7.57 -3.73
C ALA A 242 5.38 -7.21 -2.37
N ASN A 243 5.44 -8.14 -1.41
CA ASN A 243 4.89 -8.01 -0.06
C ASN A 243 5.67 -6.99 0.79
N VAL A 244 7.00 -7.06 0.78
CA VAL A 244 7.86 -6.07 1.44
C VAL A 244 7.63 -4.70 0.82
N HIS A 245 7.59 -4.62 -0.51
CA HIS A 245 7.36 -3.34 -1.16
C HIS A 245 5.99 -2.76 -0.81
N ALA A 246 4.92 -3.56 -0.75
CA ALA A 246 3.61 -3.10 -0.29
C ALA A 246 3.62 -2.63 1.17
N GLN A 247 4.48 -3.20 2.03
CA GLN A 247 4.58 -2.75 3.43
C GLN A 247 5.38 -1.45 3.59
N ILE A 248 6.28 -1.14 2.67
CA ILE A 248 7.13 0.07 2.72
C ILE A 248 6.55 1.22 1.90
N ALA A 249 5.78 0.93 0.85
CA ALA A 249 5.13 1.93 0.02
C ALA A 249 3.95 2.58 0.78
N SER A 250 4.27 3.64 1.52
CA SER A 250 3.35 4.48 2.28
C SER A 250 3.20 5.86 1.66
#